data_AF-K1S585-F1
#
_entry.id   AF-K1S585-F1
#
_cell.length_a   1.000
_cell.length_b   1.000
_cell.length_c   1.000
_cell.angle_alpha   90.00
_cell.angle_beta   90.00
_cell.angle_gamma   90.00
#
_symmetry.space_group_name_H-M   'P 1'
#
loop_
_entity.id
_entity.type
_entity.pdbx_description
1 polymer ?
#
loop_
_entity_poly.entity_id
_entity_poly.type
_entity_poly.pdbx_seq_one_letter_code
_entity_poly.pdbx_strand_id
1 'polypeptide(L)' 'MDVLSTEPPAKDNPLLTAKNCFITPHIAWAAFETRERLMGIFKSNIEAFVSGKPINVVNP' A
#
# COMPACT_ATOMS: atom_id res chain seq x y z
N MET A 1 -3.56 8.17 -12.65
CA MET A 1 -2.36 7.59 -12.04
C MET A 1 -2.62 7.49 -10.55
N ASP A 2 -2.31 6.35 -9.94
CA ASP A 2 -2.53 6.15 -8.51
C ASP A 2 -1.28 6.45 -7.66
N VAL A 3 -0.11 6.46 -8.27
CA VAL A 3 1.17 6.71 -7.59
C VAL A 3 1.89 7.90 -8.19
N LEU A 4 2.75 8.53 -7.39
CA LEU A 4 3.67 9.59 -7.80
C LEU A 4 5.07 9.30 -7.26
N SER A 5 6.10 9.88 -7.88
CA SER A 5 7.50 9.65 -7.46
C SER A 5 7.81 10.14 -6.03
N THR A 6 6.99 11.04 -5.50
CA THR A 6 7.05 11.52 -4.12
C THR A 6 5.64 11.71 -3.61
N GLU A 7 5.36 11.15 -2.44
CA GLU A 7 4.03 11.12 -1.85
C GLU A 7 4.07 11.59 -0.38
N PRO A 8 3.26 12.59 0.00
CA PRO A 8 2.38 13.38 -0.85
C PRO A 8 3.16 14.28 -1.83
N PRO A 9 2.58 14.65 -2.99
CA PRO A 9 3.26 15.53 -3.94
C PRO A 9 3.45 16.94 -3.36
N ALA A 10 4.55 17.58 -3.74
CA ALA A 10 4.72 19.02 -3.51
C ALA A 10 3.60 19.81 -4.21
N LYS A 11 3.24 20.98 -3.65
CA LYS A 11 2.13 21.80 -4.15
C LYS A 11 2.32 22.27 -5.59
N ASP A 12 3.56 22.38 -6.04
CA ASP A 12 3.98 22.80 -7.37
C ASP A 12 4.29 21.61 -8.32
N ASN A 13 3.94 20.38 -7.93
CA ASN A 13 4.11 19.22 -8.81
C ASN A 13 3.32 19.43 -10.12
N PRO A 14 3.98 19.40 -11.29
CA PRO A 14 3.35 19.75 -12.57
C PRO A 14 2.22 18.80 -12.97
N LEU A 15 2.21 17.58 -12.44
CA LEU A 15 1.16 16.60 -12.73
C LEU A 15 -0.19 16.99 -12.10
N LEU A 16 -0.20 17.82 -11.04
CA LEU A 16 -1.43 18.31 -10.42
C LEU A 16 -2.26 19.20 -11.33
N THR A 17 -1.62 19.86 -12.31
CA THR A 17 -2.28 20.76 -13.28
C THR A 17 -2.20 20.26 -14.71
N ALA A 18 -1.64 19.07 -14.94
CA ALA A 18 -1.45 18.52 -16.28
C ALA A 18 -2.80 18.19 -16.94
N LYS A 19 -2.97 18.61 -18.20
CA LYS A 19 -4.15 18.23 -18.99
C LYS A 19 -4.19 16.71 -19.18
N ASN A 20 -5.39 16.13 -19.17
CA ASN A 20 -5.62 14.69 -19.32
C ASN A 20 -4.95 13.82 -18.23
N CYS A 21 -4.62 14.40 -17.08
CA CYS A 21 -4.10 13.67 -15.93
C CYS A 21 -5.14 13.62 -14.81
N PHE A 22 -5.55 12.42 -14.42
CA PHE A 22 -6.35 12.19 -13.23
C PHE A 22 -5.48 11.48 -12.20
N ILE A 23 -5.41 12.01 -10.98
CA ILE A 23 -4.58 11.46 -9.90
C ILE A 23 -5.49 10.94 -8.80
N THR A 24 -5.25 9.72 -8.36
CA THR A 24 -5.84 9.14 -7.15
C THR A 24 -4.73 9.02 -6.10
N PRO A 25 -5.01 9.27 -4.81
CA PRO A 25 -3.97 9.39 -3.78
C PRO A 25 -3.51 8.03 -3.24
N HIS A 26 -2.92 7.19 -4.09
CA HIS A 26 -2.39 5.87 -3.74
C HIS A 26 -3.40 4.94 -3.06
N ILE A 27 -4.59 4.87 -3.65
CA ILE A 27 -5.74 4.13 -3.11
C ILE A 27 -6.14 2.92 -3.95
N ALA A 28 -5.40 2.55 -4.99
CA ALA A 28 -5.75 1.40 -5.84
C ALA A 28 -5.84 0.09 -5.03
N TRP A 29 -5.04 -0.05 -3.96
CA TRP A 29 -5.09 -1.21 -3.07
C TRP A 29 -6.13 -1.10 -1.94
N ALA A 30 -6.68 0.10 -1.68
CA ALA A 30 -7.38 0.43 -0.44
C ALA A 30 -8.88 0.03 -0.40
N ALA A 31 -9.32 -0.85 -1.31
CA ALA A 31 -10.64 -1.47 -1.26
C ALA A 31 -10.88 -2.17 0.10
N PHE A 32 -12.13 -2.22 0.56
CA PHE A 32 -12.47 -2.75 1.88
C PHE A 32 -12.04 -4.21 2.03
N GLU A 33 -12.39 -5.04 1.05
CA GLU A 33 -12.10 -6.47 0.99
C GLU A 33 -10.59 -6.74 0.96
N THR A 34 -9.83 -5.90 0.23
CA THR A 34 -8.36 -5.99 0.20
C THR A 34 -7.77 -5.72 1.58
N ARG A 35 -8.26 -4.69 2.29
CA ARG A 35 -7.80 -4.34 3.64
C ARG A 35 -8.17 -5.41 4.67
N GLU A 36 -9.37 -5.98 4.59
CA GLU A 36 -9.79 -7.09 5.45
C GLU A 36 -8.85 -8.30 5.28
N ARG A 37 -8.59 -8.71 4.04
CA ARG A 37 -7.66 -9.82 3.75
C ARG A 37 -6.24 -9.52 4.22
N LEU A 38 -5.75 -8.29 4.00
CA LEU A 38 -4.42 -7.87 4.43
C LEU A 38 -4.27 -7.99 5.95
N MET A 39 -5.29 -7.59 6.72
CA MET A 39 -5.28 -7.72 8.18
C MET A 39 -5.31 -9.16 8.66
N GLY A 40 -6.03 -10.04 7.95
CA GLY A 40 -5.95 -11.49 8.18
C GLY A 40 -4.53 -12.02 8.03
N ILE A 41 -3.87 -11.70 6.91
CA ILE A 41 -2.49 -12.14 6.64
C ILE A 41 -1.50 -11.59 7.68
N PHE A 42 -1.63 -10.31 8.03
CA PHE A 42 -0.80 -9.68 9.07
C PHE A 42 -0.90 -10.42 10.40
N LYS A 43 -2.14 -10.69 10.85
CA LYS A 43 -2.38 -11.45 12.09
C LYS A 43 -1.73 -12.83 12.04
N SER A 44 -1.92 -13.58 10.94
CA SER A 44 -1.35 -14.91 10.79
C SER A 44 0.19 -14.90 10.78
N ASN A 45 0.83 -13.90 10.18
CA ASN A 45 2.28 -13.76 10.22
C ASN A 45 2.78 -13.55 11.66
N ILE A 46 2.09 -12.75 12.47
CA ILE A 46 2.44 -12.50 13.88
C ILE A 46 2.26 -13.76 14.74
N GLU A 47 1.15 -14.47 14.59
CA GLU A 47 0.91 -15.74 15.30
C GLU A 47 1.98 -16.80 14.97
N ALA A 48 2.35 -16.89 13.69
CA ALA A 48 3.40 -17.78 13.20
C ALA A 48 4.78 -17.42 13.76
N PHE A 49 5.11 -16.12 13.82
CA PHE A 49 6.35 -15.64 14.43
C PHE A 49 6.44 -15.98 15.93
N VAL A 50 5.39 -15.68 16.71
CA VAL A 50 5.35 -15.97 18.15
C VAL A 50 5.45 -17.47 18.45
N SER A 51 4.92 -18.33 17.57
CA SER A 51 5.02 -19.79 17.71
C SER A 51 6.36 -20.38 17.21
N GLY A 52 7.33 -19.54 16.83
CA GLY A 52 8.66 -19.96 16.37
C GLY A 52 8.67 -20.55 14.96
N LYS A 53 7.62 -20.34 14.17
CA LYS A 53 7.48 -20.82 12.78
C LYS A 53 7.14 -19.67 11.84
N PRO A 54 8.01 -18.67 11.66
CA PRO A 54 7.69 -17.50 10.85
C PRO A 54 7.36 -17.90 9.41
N ILE A 55 6.38 -17.22 8.82
CA ILE A 55 5.92 -17.40 7.44
C ILE A 55 6.08 -16.09 6.66
N ASN A 56 6.10 -16.16 5.33
CA ASN A 56 6.26 -15.00 4.44
C ASN A 56 7.51 -14.14 4.76
N VAL A 57 8.60 -14.78 5.20
CA VAL A 57 9.88 -14.12 5.48
C VAL A 57 10.53 -13.70 4.16
N VAL A 58 10.84 -12.42 4.02
CA VAL A 58 11.43 -11.84 2.80
C VAL A 58 12.95 -11.63 2.92
N ASN A 59 13.48 -11.66 4.13
CA ASN A 59 14.89 -11.55 4.47
C ASN A 59 15.24 -12.59 5.57
N PRO A 60 15.68 -13.79 5.19
CA PRO A 60 16.04 -14.84 6.15
C PRO A 60 17.24 -14.46 7.02
#